data_AF-A0A089NPD6-F1
#
_entry.id   AF-A0A089NPD6-F1
#
_cell.length_a   1.000
_cell.length_b   1.000
_cell.length_c   1.000
_cell.angle_alpha   90.00
_cell.angle_beta   90.00
_cell.angle_gamma   90.00
#
_symmetry.space_group_name_H-M   'P 1'
#
loop_
_entity.id
_entity.type
_entity.pdbx_description
1 polymer ?
#
loop_
_entity_poly.entity_id
_entity_poly.type
_entity_poly.pdbx_seq_one_letter_code
_entity_poly.pdbx_strand_id
1 'polypeptide(L)'
;MAGGESYSLAVKSDGSVWAWGYNNGGQLGDGTQTDRWEPIQVTGLSGIREVSAGRTHSLAKGSDGSVWSWGSNGYGQLGDGSLTNRLVPVLVQTNGAPKVTLTTPSESQEVPTVVGITTPSMGWTQNDSAGTIFTGFQVQILDEAGEVVLDSRTVVQNTTSNTAGWTVTDNLPTYKLLMVKVKVFDGTLWSEWSENCYLIIK
;
A
#
# COMPACT_ATOMS: atom_id res chain seq x y z
N MET A 1 -15.59 18.13 -13.74
CA MET A 1 -14.56 19.06 -14.28
C MET A 1 -13.80 19.65 -13.11
N ALA A 2 -12.54 20.04 -13.31
CA ALA A 2 -11.71 20.72 -12.32
C ALA A 2 -10.90 21.84 -13.01
N GLY A 3 -10.54 22.89 -12.27
CA GLY A 3 -9.75 24.01 -12.77
C GLY A 3 -8.53 24.25 -11.90
N GLY A 4 -7.36 24.40 -12.54
CA GLY A 4 -6.14 24.85 -11.88
C GLY A 4 -5.94 26.36 -12.05
N GLU A 5 -4.71 26.85 -11.93
CA GLU A 5 -4.43 28.29 -12.00
C GLU A 5 -4.82 28.91 -13.36
N SER A 6 -4.43 28.26 -14.45
CA SER A 6 -4.69 28.71 -15.83
C SER A 6 -4.93 27.54 -16.79
N TYR A 7 -5.43 26.41 -16.28
CA TYR A 7 -5.73 25.22 -17.07
C TYR A 7 -6.95 24.49 -16.52
N SER A 8 -7.52 23.59 -17.31
CA SER A 8 -8.74 22.87 -16.98
C SER A 8 -8.59 21.38 -17.23
N LEU A 9 -9.31 20.59 -16.44
CA LEU A 9 -9.46 19.15 -16.59
C LEU A 9 -10.94 18.78 -16.70
N ALA A 10 -11.24 17.84 -17.58
CA ALA A 10 -12.54 17.20 -17.66
C ALA A 10 -12.38 15.68 -17.72
N VAL A 11 -13.32 14.98 -17.08
CA VAL A 11 -13.51 13.54 -17.25
C VAL A 11 -14.83 13.34 -17.96
N LYS A 12 -14.83 12.54 -19.02
CA LYS A 12 -16.04 12.13 -19.75
C LYS A 12 -16.66 10.89 -19.11
N SER A 13 -17.92 10.60 -19.44
CA SER A 13 -18.62 9.42 -18.94
C SER A 13 -17.99 8.09 -19.35
N ASP A 14 -17.21 8.07 -20.45
CA ASP A 14 -16.42 6.92 -20.89
C ASP A 14 -15.13 6.70 -20.08
N GLY A 15 -14.83 7.59 -19.12
CA GLY A 15 -13.64 7.54 -18.28
C GLY A 15 -12.39 8.12 -18.91
N SER A 16 -12.49 8.76 -20.08
CA SER A 16 -11.38 9.52 -20.68
C SER A 16 -11.19 10.87 -20.00
N VAL A 17 -9.93 11.28 -19.85
CA VAL A 17 -9.54 12.56 -19.27
C VAL A 17 -9.07 13.50 -20.36
N TRP A 18 -9.50 14.76 -20.28
CA TRP A 18 -9.19 15.81 -21.23
C TRP A 18 -8.65 17.04 -20.52
N ALA A 19 -7.67 17.72 -21.12
CA ALA A 19 -7.01 18.87 -20.54
C ALA A 19 -6.78 19.98 -21.57
N TRP A 20 -6.81 21.24 -21.13
CA TRP A 20 -6.46 22.40 -21.95
C TRP A 20 -6.02 23.58 -21.06
N GLY A 21 -5.36 24.57 -21.67
CA GLY A 21 -4.84 25.77 -21.05
C GLY A 21 -3.32 25.78 -20.95
N TYR A 22 -2.82 26.41 -19.89
CA TYR A 22 -1.39 26.57 -19.60
C TYR A 22 -0.71 25.24 -19.23
N ASN A 23 0.50 24.98 -19.74
CA ASN A 23 1.18 23.68 -19.63
C ASN A 23 2.68 23.73 -19.25
N ASN A 24 3.21 24.86 -18.76
CA ASN A 24 4.66 24.95 -18.45
C ASN A 24 5.15 23.88 -17.46
N GLY A 25 4.31 23.44 -16.52
CA GLY A 25 4.61 22.37 -15.58
C GLY A 25 4.38 20.95 -16.12
N GLY A 26 3.84 20.78 -17.33
CA GLY A 26 3.35 19.50 -17.85
C GLY A 26 1.97 19.10 -17.32
N GLN A 27 1.22 20.02 -16.72
CA GLN A 27 -0.06 19.74 -16.06
C GLN A 27 -1.18 19.27 -17.00
N LEU A 28 -1.00 19.37 -18.31
CA LEU A 28 -1.93 18.80 -19.29
C LEU A 28 -1.69 17.30 -19.53
N GLY A 29 -0.53 16.75 -19.17
CA GLY A 29 -0.28 15.31 -19.22
C GLY A 29 -0.11 14.74 -20.64
N ASP A 30 0.17 15.59 -21.63
CA ASP A 30 0.30 15.20 -23.05
C ASP A 30 1.75 14.89 -23.48
N GLY A 31 2.67 14.77 -22.52
CA GLY A 31 4.09 14.56 -22.77
C GLY A 31 4.86 15.80 -23.17
N THR A 32 4.22 16.98 -23.14
CA THR A 32 4.83 18.26 -23.52
C THR A 32 4.73 19.29 -22.41
N GLN A 33 5.35 20.46 -22.63
CA GLN A 33 5.15 21.67 -21.81
C GLN A 33 4.51 22.81 -22.62
N THR A 34 3.87 22.46 -23.73
CA THR A 34 3.27 23.42 -24.67
C THR A 34 1.82 23.66 -24.29
N ASP A 35 1.43 24.92 -24.21
CA ASP A 35 0.05 25.32 -23.95
C ASP A 35 -0.90 24.76 -25.02
N ARG A 36 -2.11 24.40 -24.62
CA ARG A 36 -3.15 23.89 -25.52
C ARG A 36 -4.38 24.76 -25.41
N TRP A 37 -4.77 25.40 -26.50
CA TRP A 37 -6.00 26.23 -26.50
C TRP A 37 -7.26 25.41 -26.79
N GLU A 38 -7.07 24.15 -27.16
CA GLU A 38 -8.13 23.17 -27.43
C GLU A 38 -7.96 21.96 -26.50
N PRO A 39 -9.06 21.29 -26.11
CA PRO A 39 -8.99 20.06 -25.32
C PRO A 39 -8.17 18.98 -26.01
N ILE A 40 -7.13 18.50 -25.32
CA ILE A 40 -6.40 17.29 -25.69
C ILE A 40 -6.83 16.14 -24.79
N GLN A 41 -6.74 14.91 -25.29
CA GLN A 41 -6.94 13.72 -24.47
C GLN A 41 -5.64 13.37 -23.76
N VAL A 42 -5.72 13.18 -22.44
CA VAL A 42 -4.61 12.66 -21.64
C VAL A 42 -4.53 11.16 -21.88
N THR A 43 -3.41 10.69 -22.41
CA THR A 43 -3.21 9.26 -22.72
C THR A 43 -2.66 8.50 -21.52
N GLY A 44 -2.77 7.17 -21.55
CA GLY A 44 -2.29 6.30 -20.45
C GLY A 44 -3.24 6.20 -19.25
N LEU A 45 -4.43 6.81 -19.31
CA LEU A 45 -5.48 6.70 -18.31
C LEU A 45 -6.68 5.93 -18.85
N SER A 46 -7.30 5.11 -18.01
CA SER A 46 -8.54 4.42 -18.31
C SER A 46 -9.41 4.29 -17.07
N GLY A 47 -10.73 4.26 -17.24
CA GLY A 47 -11.66 4.05 -16.12
C GLY A 47 -11.66 5.17 -15.06
N ILE A 48 -11.27 6.39 -15.41
CA ILE A 48 -11.26 7.52 -14.49
C ILE A 48 -12.69 7.93 -14.13
N ARG A 49 -12.92 8.27 -12.87
CA ARG A 49 -14.22 8.73 -12.34
C ARG A 49 -14.17 10.17 -11.88
N GLU A 50 -13.04 10.58 -11.32
CA GLU A 50 -12.87 11.89 -10.72
C GLU A 50 -11.53 12.49 -11.16
N VAL A 51 -11.52 13.81 -11.34
CA VAL A 51 -10.32 14.60 -11.61
C VAL A 51 -10.27 15.77 -10.65
N SER A 52 -9.07 16.13 -10.23
CA SER A 52 -8.80 17.33 -9.43
C SER A 52 -7.59 18.05 -10.01
N ALA A 53 -7.57 19.37 -9.87
CA ALA A 53 -6.50 20.22 -10.34
C ALA A 53 -5.97 21.05 -9.17
N GLY A 54 -4.66 20.98 -8.97
CA GLY A 54 -3.92 21.93 -8.15
C GLY A 54 -3.50 23.15 -8.98
N ARG A 55 -2.61 23.97 -8.42
CA ARG A 55 -2.12 25.19 -9.10
C ARG A 55 -1.49 24.87 -10.46
N THR A 56 -0.54 23.92 -10.47
CA THR A 56 0.22 23.49 -11.66
C THR A 56 0.43 21.97 -11.71
N HIS A 57 -0.43 21.19 -11.05
CA HIS A 57 -0.40 19.73 -11.05
C HIS A 57 -1.81 19.16 -11.06
N SER A 58 -1.97 17.96 -11.60
CA SER A 58 -3.23 17.31 -11.87
C SER A 58 -3.32 15.98 -11.13
N LEU A 59 -4.55 15.59 -10.78
CA LEU A 59 -4.87 14.32 -10.15
C LEU A 59 -6.05 13.67 -10.88
N ALA A 60 -6.02 12.34 -11.01
CA ALA A 60 -7.14 11.54 -11.48
C ALA A 60 -7.32 10.30 -10.61
N LYS A 61 -8.58 9.96 -10.31
CA LYS A 61 -8.93 8.77 -9.54
C LYS A 61 -9.69 7.78 -10.42
N GLY A 62 -9.15 6.57 -10.52
CA GLY A 62 -9.75 5.43 -11.19
C GLY A 62 -10.91 4.83 -10.39
N SER A 63 -11.82 4.16 -11.09
CA SER A 63 -12.91 3.40 -10.45
C SER A 63 -12.44 2.25 -9.57
N ASP A 64 -11.21 1.77 -9.78
CA ASP A 64 -10.51 0.75 -8.99
C ASP A 64 -9.84 1.31 -7.73
N GLY A 65 -9.96 2.62 -7.49
CA GLY A 65 -9.31 3.31 -6.38
C GLY A 65 -7.87 3.75 -6.67
N SER A 66 -7.31 3.46 -7.85
CA SER A 66 -6.00 3.98 -8.25
C SER A 66 -6.03 5.50 -8.31
N VAL A 67 -4.92 6.14 -7.92
CA VAL A 67 -4.75 7.59 -8.02
C VAL A 67 -3.53 7.87 -8.89
N TRP A 68 -3.72 8.74 -9.86
CA TRP A 68 -2.70 9.17 -10.82
C TRP A 68 -2.45 10.66 -10.63
N SER A 69 -1.20 11.07 -10.83
CA SER A 69 -0.78 12.46 -10.71
C SER A 69 0.16 12.86 -11.85
N TRP A 70 0.16 14.13 -12.25
CA TRP A 70 1.13 14.70 -13.20
C TRP A 70 1.23 16.21 -13.08
N GLY A 71 2.20 16.82 -13.77
CA GLY A 71 2.50 18.24 -13.75
C GLY A 71 3.71 18.60 -12.88
N SER A 72 3.70 19.80 -12.31
CA SER A 72 4.79 20.27 -11.45
C SER A 72 4.92 19.40 -10.19
N ASN A 73 6.14 19.16 -9.73
CA ASN A 73 6.43 18.32 -8.57
C ASN A 73 7.51 18.87 -7.62
N GLY A 74 7.84 20.16 -7.70
CA GLY A 74 8.93 20.75 -6.90
C GLY A 74 8.75 20.65 -5.37
N TYR A 75 7.55 20.34 -4.90
CA TYR A 75 7.23 20.12 -3.48
C TYR A 75 6.80 18.68 -3.16
N GLY A 76 6.95 17.73 -4.10
CA GLY A 76 6.51 16.35 -3.93
C GLY A 76 5.00 16.15 -4.04
N GLN A 77 4.26 17.12 -4.59
CA GLN A 77 2.80 17.07 -4.71
C GLN A 77 2.26 15.90 -5.56
N LEU A 78 3.12 15.26 -6.37
CA LEU A 78 2.70 14.10 -7.18
C LEU A 78 2.68 12.81 -6.36
N GLY A 79 3.37 12.75 -5.21
CA GLY A 79 3.40 11.57 -4.37
C GLY A 79 3.97 10.33 -5.08
N ASP A 80 4.86 10.50 -6.06
CA ASP A 80 5.46 9.42 -6.85
C ASP A 80 6.87 9.02 -6.35
N GLY A 81 7.22 9.44 -5.13
CA GLY A 81 8.55 9.23 -4.55
C GLY A 81 9.64 10.14 -5.12
N SER A 82 9.28 11.15 -5.93
CA SER A 82 10.22 12.09 -6.54
C SER A 82 9.83 13.55 -6.32
N LEU A 83 10.74 14.45 -6.68
CA LEU A 83 10.49 15.90 -6.82
C LEU A 83 10.49 16.35 -8.29
N THR A 84 10.50 15.39 -9.23
CA THR A 84 10.63 15.67 -10.66
C THR A 84 9.27 15.87 -11.29
N ASN A 85 9.12 16.91 -12.10
CA ASN A 85 7.89 17.15 -12.86
C ASN A 85 7.56 15.95 -13.76
N ARG A 86 6.27 15.67 -13.93
CA ARG A 86 5.80 14.58 -14.79
C ARG A 86 4.96 15.16 -15.91
N LEU A 87 5.43 14.98 -17.14
CA LEU A 87 4.73 15.47 -18.34
C LEU A 87 3.61 14.52 -18.79
N VAL A 88 3.54 13.33 -18.19
CA VAL A 88 2.51 12.30 -18.41
C VAL A 88 2.04 11.78 -17.06
N PRO A 89 0.82 11.21 -16.96
CA PRO A 89 0.33 10.58 -15.74
C PRO A 89 1.30 9.54 -15.19
N VAL A 90 1.59 9.65 -13.90
CA VAL A 90 2.27 8.62 -13.11
C VAL A 90 1.33 8.14 -12.02
N LEU A 91 1.42 6.87 -11.66
CA LEU A 91 0.69 6.35 -10.51
C LEU A 91 1.26 7.01 -9.25
N VAL A 92 0.38 7.56 -8.41
CA VAL A 92 0.76 8.01 -7.07
C VAL A 92 1.30 6.78 -6.34
N GLN A 93 2.51 6.86 -5.82
CA GLN A 93 2.97 5.86 -4.88
C GLN A 93 2.06 5.97 -3.68
N THR A 94 1.19 4.99 -3.51
CA THR A 94 0.64 4.74 -2.19
C THR A 94 1.86 4.52 -1.31
N ASN A 95 2.00 5.31 -0.24
CA ASN A 95 2.92 4.98 0.83
C ASN A 95 2.36 3.71 1.46
N GLY A 96 2.62 2.60 0.77
CA GLY A 96 2.08 1.30 1.03
C GLY A 96 2.83 0.81 2.23
N ALA A 97 2.36 1.22 3.41
CA ALA A 97 2.68 0.57 4.64
C ALA A 97 2.72 -0.94 4.34
N PRO A 98 3.85 -1.61 4.54
CA PRO A 98 4.15 -2.88 3.87
C PRO A 98 3.03 -3.92 4.08
N LYS A 99 2.30 -4.34 3.05
CA LYS A 99 1.20 -5.28 3.26
C LYS A 99 1.74 -6.69 3.55
N VAL A 100 1.41 -7.22 4.72
CA VAL A 100 1.80 -8.58 5.12
C VAL A 100 0.60 -9.50 4.97
N THR A 101 0.81 -10.64 4.30
CA THR A 101 -0.11 -11.78 4.37
C THR A 101 0.54 -12.85 5.21
N LEU A 102 -0.16 -13.34 6.22
CA LEU A 102 0.27 -14.51 6.95
C LEU A 102 0.23 -15.71 5.99
N THR A 103 1.38 -16.12 5.47
CA THR A 103 1.56 -17.48 4.99
C THR A 103 1.69 -18.33 6.23
N THR A 104 0.54 -18.76 6.73
CA THR A 104 0.34 -19.71 7.81
C THR A 104 1.56 -20.61 8.06
N PRO A 105 1.88 -20.98 9.31
CA PRO A 105 2.60 -22.24 9.50
C PRO A 105 1.83 -23.30 8.71
N SER A 106 2.54 -24.08 7.89
CA SER A 106 1.98 -25.19 7.14
C SER A 106 0.90 -25.89 7.97
N GLU A 107 -0.37 -25.79 7.56
CA GLU A 107 -1.56 -26.46 8.14
C GLU A 107 -2.46 -25.71 9.16
N SER A 108 -2.92 -24.48 8.89
CA SER A 108 -4.15 -23.97 9.56
C SER A 108 -5.24 -23.52 8.58
N GLN A 109 -6.24 -24.38 8.39
CA GLN A 109 -7.59 -24.03 7.95
C GLN A 109 -8.54 -24.09 9.15
N GLU A 110 -9.81 -23.69 8.97
CA GLU A 110 -10.90 -23.52 9.96
C GLU A 110 -11.18 -24.69 10.93
N VAL A 111 -10.41 -25.78 10.88
CA VAL A 111 -10.41 -26.90 11.83
C VAL A 111 -8.95 -27.21 12.24
N PRO A 112 -8.61 -27.34 13.53
CA PRO A 112 -7.22 -27.53 13.96
C PRO A 112 -6.71 -28.93 13.58
N THR A 113 -5.79 -29.02 12.61
CA THR A 113 -5.22 -30.32 12.17
C THR A 113 -3.94 -30.69 12.93
N VAL A 114 -3.31 -29.77 13.67
CA VAL A 114 -2.04 -30.06 14.35
C VAL A 114 -2.21 -30.27 15.86
N VAL A 115 -1.66 -31.38 16.35
CA VAL A 115 -1.68 -31.85 17.74
C VAL A 115 -0.23 -31.90 18.23
N GLY A 116 0.12 -31.18 19.31
CA GLY A 116 1.40 -31.35 20.02
C GLY A 116 2.54 -30.40 19.65
N ILE A 117 2.24 -29.14 19.29
CA ILE A 117 3.27 -28.11 19.10
C ILE A 117 3.76 -27.61 20.47
N THR A 118 5.01 -27.91 20.83
CA THR A 118 5.65 -27.41 22.05
C THR A 118 6.25 -26.00 21.90
N THR A 119 6.53 -25.57 20.65
CA THR A 119 7.00 -24.23 20.31
C THR A 119 6.41 -23.79 18.96
N PRO A 120 5.36 -22.94 18.94
CA PRO A 120 4.78 -22.48 17.68
C PRO A 120 5.76 -21.57 16.94
N SER A 121 6.10 -21.95 15.70
CA SER A 121 6.76 -21.08 14.74
C SER A 121 5.73 -20.58 13.74
N MET A 122 5.79 -19.29 13.42
CA MET A 122 4.85 -18.63 12.52
C MET A 122 5.62 -18.02 11.37
N GLY A 123 5.20 -18.32 10.14
CA GLY A 123 5.74 -17.71 8.93
C GLY A 123 4.81 -16.62 8.40
N TRP A 124 5.35 -15.70 7.61
CA TRP A 124 4.57 -14.76 6.82
C TRP A 124 5.27 -14.42 5.51
N THR A 125 4.47 -14.02 4.51
CA THR A 125 4.95 -13.55 3.22
C THR A 125 4.40 -12.16 2.99
N GLN A 126 5.28 -11.27 2.57
CA GLN A 126 4.90 -9.93 2.26
C GLN A 126 4.51 -9.79 0.79
N ASN A 127 3.47 -8.97 0.54
CA ASN A 127 2.94 -8.69 -0.79
C ASN A 127 3.34 -7.29 -1.28
N ASP A 128 4.63 -6.95 -1.24
CA ASP A 128 5.15 -5.73 -1.86
C ASP A 128 6.04 -6.01 -3.07
N SER A 129 6.50 -4.93 -3.71
CA SER A 129 7.38 -5.03 -4.87
C SER A 129 8.73 -5.61 -4.44
N ALA A 130 9.25 -6.59 -5.18
CA ALA A 130 10.53 -7.22 -4.87
C ALA A 130 11.64 -6.18 -4.62
N GLY A 131 12.27 -6.22 -3.43
CA GLY A 131 13.42 -5.39 -3.07
C GLY A 131 13.28 -4.51 -1.82
N THR A 132 12.13 -4.49 -1.15
CA THR A 132 11.97 -3.77 0.13
C THR A 132 12.76 -4.45 1.25
N ILE A 133 13.50 -3.66 2.03
CA ILE A 133 14.24 -4.12 3.20
C ILE A 133 13.36 -3.95 4.43
N PHE A 134 13.20 -5.00 5.23
CA PHE A 134 12.65 -4.88 6.57
C PHE A 134 13.77 -4.64 7.56
N THR A 135 13.46 -3.84 8.57
CA THR A 135 14.33 -3.64 9.74
C THR A 135 13.70 -4.19 11.01
N GLY A 136 12.41 -4.56 10.97
CA GLY A 136 11.79 -5.31 12.06
C GLY A 136 10.35 -5.74 11.81
N PHE A 137 9.79 -6.43 12.79
CA PHE A 137 8.39 -6.87 12.81
C PHE A 137 7.84 -6.91 14.24
N GLN A 138 6.53 -7.04 14.37
CA GLN A 138 5.84 -7.26 15.63
C GLN A 138 4.74 -8.31 15.42
N VAL A 139 4.67 -9.26 16.35
CA VAL A 139 3.63 -10.30 16.39
C VAL A 139 2.85 -10.17 17.68
N GLN A 140 1.52 -10.25 17.58
CA GLN A 140 0.63 -10.36 18.72
C GLN A 140 -0.15 -11.66 18.65
N ILE A 141 -0.25 -12.31 19.81
CA ILE A 141 -1.15 -13.44 20.03
C ILE A 141 -2.24 -12.95 20.97
N LEU A 142 -3.49 -13.21 20.59
CA LEU A 142 -4.67 -12.79 21.31
C LEU A 142 -5.52 -14.01 21.68
N ASP A 143 -6.29 -13.90 22.75
CA ASP A 143 -7.32 -14.89 23.08
C ASP A 143 -8.58 -14.72 22.21
N GLU A 144 -9.59 -15.57 22.41
CA GLU A 144 -10.87 -15.51 21.70
C GLU A 144 -11.63 -14.18 21.88
N ALA A 145 -11.38 -13.46 22.97
CA ALA A 145 -11.98 -12.15 23.23
C ALA A 145 -11.24 -11.01 22.53
N GLY A 146 -10.07 -11.28 21.95
CA GLY A 146 -9.21 -10.28 21.32
C GLY A 146 -8.27 -9.59 22.30
N GLU A 147 -8.09 -10.12 23.51
CA GLU A 147 -7.14 -9.61 24.48
C GLU A 147 -5.74 -10.15 24.20
N VAL A 148 -4.72 -9.29 24.29
CA VAL A 148 -3.34 -9.67 24.00
C VAL A 148 -2.80 -10.58 25.10
N VAL A 149 -2.54 -11.85 24.74
CA VAL A 149 -1.90 -12.83 25.63
C VAL A 149 -0.38 -12.83 25.50
N LEU A 150 0.13 -12.43 24.33
CA LEU A 150 1.56 -12.30 24.09
C LEU A 150 1.84 -11.22 23.04
N ASP A 151 2.88 -10.44 23.27
CA ASP A 151 3.39 -9.44 22.32
C ASP A 151 4.91 -9.61 22.21
N SER A 152 5.39 -9.88 20.99
CA SER A 152 6.83 -10.03 20.74
C SER A 152 7.63 -8.74 20.97
N ARG A 153 6.93 -7.60 21.12
CA ARG A 153 7.47 -6.25 20.90
C ARG A 153 8.11 -6.15 19.51
N THR A 154 8.84 -5.08 19.27
CA THR A 154 9.63 -4.93 18.04
C THR A 154 10.77 -5.94 18.03
N VAL A 155 10.73 -6.88 17.10
CA VAL A 155 11.84 -7.76 16.78
C VAL A 155 12.60 -7.15 15.61
N VAL A 156 13.88 -6.85 15.83
CA VAL A 156 14.76 -6.31 14.78
C VAL A 156 15.13 -7.43 13.82
N GLN A 157 14.91 -7.22 12.53
CA GLN A 157 15.27 -8.16 11.47
C GLN A 157 15.69 -7.37 10.24
N ASN A 158 16.94 -7.49 9.83
CA ASN A 158 17.47 -6.83 8.64
C ASN A 158 17.56 -7.85 7.51
N THR A 159 16.51 -7.95 6.69
CA THR A 159 16.46 -8.92 5.58
C THR A 159 15.89 -8.29 4.32
N THR A 160 16.38 -8.77 3.17
CA THR A 160 15.81 -8.52 1.82
C THR A 160 14.83 -9.63 1.41
N SER A 161 14.61 -10.62 2.28
CA SER A 161 13.66 -11.70 2.08
C SER A 161 12.23 -11.21 2.29
N ASN A 162 11.34 -11.55 1.36
CA ASN A 162 9.89 -11.33 1.48
C ASN A 162 9.21 -12.35 2.41
N THR A 163 9.95 -13.34 2.91
CA THR A 163 9.48 -14.30 3.93
C THR A 163 10.27 -14.17 5.21
N ALA A 164 9.58 -14.20 6.35
CA ALA A 164 10.18 -14.23 7.67
C ALA A 164 9.35 -15.10 8.62
N GLY A 165 9.92 -15.42 9.78
CA GLY A 165 9.23 -16.20 10.78
C GLY A 165 9.67 -15.88 12.20
N TRP A 166 8.80 -16.19 13.16
CA TRP A 166 9.05 -15.98 14.58
C TRP A 166 8.61 -17.21 15.37
N THR A 167 9.43 -17.59 16.35
CA THR A 167 9.16 -18.73 17.24
C THR A 167 8.82 -18.21 18.62
N VAL A 168 7.68 -18.63 19.14
CA VAL A 168 7.27 -18.29 20.51
C VAL A 168 8.14 -19.03 21.50
N THR A 169 8.71 -18.30 22.46
CA THR A 169 9.50 -18.84 23.58
C THR A 169 8.71 -18.91 24.90
N ASP A 170 7.60 -18.19 24.99
CA ASP A 170 6.76 -18.10 26.19
C ASP A 170 5.70 -19.20 26.22
N ASN A 171 5.29 -19.60 27.42
CA ASN A 171 4.17 -20.51 27.60
C ASN A 171 2.87 -19.82 27.18
N LEU A 172 2.14 -20.45 26.29
CA LEU A 172 0.84 -19.98 25.83
C LEU A 172 -0.31 -20.82 26.42
N PRO A 173 -1.53 -20.26 26.48
CA PRO A 173 -2.70 -21.02 26.91
C PRO A 173 -2.91 -22.26 26.04
N THR A 174 -2.94 -23.44 26.68
CA THR A 174 -3.22 -24.71 26.01
C THR A 174 -4.72 -24.96 25.91
N TYR A 175 -5.13 -25.70 24.88
CA TYR A 175 -6.50 -26.08 24.55
C TYR A 175 -7.46 -24.89 24.37
N LYS A 176 -6.94 -23.72 24.01
CA LYS A 176 -7.72 -22.52 23.67
C LYS A 176 -7.47 -22.10 22.24
N LEU A 177 -8.49 -21.52 21.59
CA LEU A 177 -8.31 -20.83 20.33
C LEU A 177 -7.56 -19.52 20.58
N LEU A 178 -6.50 -19.31 19.81
CA LEU A 178 -5.69 -18.11 19.83
C LEU A 178 -5.71 -17.48 18.45
N MET A 179 -5.81 -16.16 18.43
CA MET A 179 -5.66 -15.35 17.22
C MET A 179 -4.23 -14.84 17.13
N VAL A 180 -3.70 -14.73 15.91
CA VAL A 180 -2.38 -14.17 15.66
C VAL A 180 -2.46 -13.17 14.54
N LYS A 181 -1.78 -12.05 14.73
CA LYS A 181 -1.57 -11.02 13.71
C LYS A 181 -0.13 -10.55 13.71
N VAL A 182 0.34 -10.11 12.55
CA VAL A 182 1.69 -9.58 12.36
C VAL A 182 1.64 -8.22 11.67
N LYS A 183 2.61 -7.37 11.97
CA LYS A 183 2.95 -6.19 11.17
C LYS A 183 4.46 -6.08 11.01
N VAL A 184 4.91 -5.46 9.93
CA VAL A 184 6.34 -5.30 9.61
C VAL A 184 6.73 -3.82 9.54
N PHE A 185 8.03 -3.56 9.71
CA PHE A 185 8.63 -2.24 9.76
C PHE A 185 9.75 -2.14 8.71
N ASP A 186 9.65 -1.16 7.82
CA ASP A 186 10.62 -0.94 6.73
C ASP A 186 11.81 -0.03 7.13
N GLY A 187 11.87 0.39 8.40
CA GLY A 187 12.85 1.39 8.88
C GLY A 187 12.28 2.79 9.01
N THR A 188 11.11 3.05 8.43
CA THR A 188 10.44 4.35 8.42
C THR A 188 9.00 4.23 8.93
N LEU A 189 8.23 3.26 8.43
CA LEU A 189 6.81 3.07 8.73
C LEU A 189 6.48 1.62 9.09
N TRP A 190 5.47 1.48 9.95
CA TRP A 190 4.84 0.19 10.26
C TRP A 190 3.72 -0.09 9.26
N SER A 191 3.56 -1.36 8.90
CA SER A 191 2.33 -1.82 8.27
C SER A 191 1.13 -1.77 9.20
N GLU A 192 -0.06 -1.79 8.61
CA GLU A 192 -1.25 -2.26 9.33
C GLU A 192 -1.05 -3.71 9.81
N TRP A 193 -1.81 -4.11 10.81
CA TRP A 193 -1.89 -5.51 11.21
C TRP A 193 -2.45 -6.36 10.07
N SER A 194 -1.88 -7.55 9.87
CA SER A 194 -2.46 -8.58 9.00
C SER A 194 -3.86 -8.97 9.46
N GLU A 195 -4.60 -9.66 8.59
CA GLU A 195 -5.74 -10.46 9.03
C GLU A 195 -5.31 -11.47 10.11
N ASN A 196 -6.25 -11.86 10.97
CA ASN A 196 -5.97 -12.83 12.02
C ASN A 196 -5.83 -14.22 11.43
N CYS A 197 -4.81 -14.97 11.84
CA CYS A 197 -4.81 -16.42 11.73
C CYS A 197 -5.13 -17.05 13.10
N TYR A 198 -5.57 -18.30 13.09
CA TYR A 198 -6.04 -19.00 14.28
C TYR A 198 -5.20 -20.23 14.57
N LEU A 199 -4.91 -20.49 15.85
CA LEU A 199 -4.17 -21.67 16.30
C LEU A 199 -4.68 -22.19 17.65
N ILE A 200 -4.45 -23.48 17.91
CA ILE A 200 -4.69 -24.13 19.21
C ILE A 200 -3.41 -24.85 19.63
N ILE A 201 -2.97 -24.62 20.87
CA ILE A 201 -1.77 -25.24 21.43
C ILE A 201 -2.20 -26.38 22.35
N LYS A 202 -1.53 -27.54 22.30
CA LYS A 202 -1.87 -28.69 23.14
C LYS A 202 -0.86 -28.91 24.25
#